data_AF-K9QL92-F1
#
_entry.id   AF-K9QL92-F1
#
_cell.length_a   1.000
_cell.length_b   1.000
_cell.length_c   1.000
_cell.angle_alpha   90.00
_cell.angle_beta   90.00
_cell.angle_gamma   90.00
#
_symmetry.space_group_name_H-M   'P 1'
#
loop_
_entity.id
_entity.type
_entity.pdbx_description
1 polymer ?
#
loop_
_entity_poly.entity_id
_entity_poly.type
_entity_poly.pdbx_seq_one_letter_code
_entity_poly.pdbx_strand_id
1 'polypeptide(L)' 'MPTDQDTVLFRFVSKSLKYFLLMLFGFALAYALSHALGVLHIIPILTYVLQHLFLPLGVILLCLTTVTVVLESLR' A
#
# COMPACT_ATOMS: atom_id res chain seq x y z
N MET A 1 1.45 -20.45 25.72
CA MET A 1 2.57 -19.78 25.01
C MET A 1 2.32 -19.85 23.51
N PRO A 2 1.73 -18.81 22.92
CA PRO A 2 2.08 -18.43 21.54
C PRO A 2 2.27 -16.91 21.46
N THR A 3 3.50 -16.41 21.35
CA THR A 3 3.77 -14.95 21.32
C THR A 3 4.95 -14.57 20.42
N ASP A 4 5.19 -15.33 19.35
CA ASP A 4 6.22 -14.97 18.35
C ASP A 4 5.65 -14.74 16.95
N GLN A 5 4.50 -15.32 16.60
CA GLN A 5 3.91 -15.16 15.26
C GLN A 5 3.17 -13.84 15.08
N ASP A 6 2.48 -13.34 16.12
CA ASP A 6 1.70 -12.09 16.04
C ASP A 6 2.60 -10.87 15.85
N THR A 7 3.75 -10.86 16.54
CA THR A 7 4.75 -9.78 16.44
C THR A 7 5.39 -9.74 15.06
N VAL A 8 5.58 -10.89 14.42
CA VAL A 8 6.14 -11.00 13.08
C VAL A 8 5.11 -10.57 12.04
N LEU A 9 3.85 -11.02 12.14
CA LEU A 9 2.76 -10.61 11.26
C LEU A 9 2.51 -9.11 11.33
N PHE A 10 2.38 -8.54 12.52
CA PHE A 10 2.21 -7.09 12.71
C PHE A 10 3.39 -6.29 12.12
N ARG A 11 4.61 -6.81 12.28
CA ARG A 11 5.81 -6.20 11.69
C ARG A 11 5.80 -6.28 10.17
N PHE A 12 5.32 -7.36 9.57
CA PHE A 12 5.15 -7.49 8.12
C PHE A 12 4.09 -6.52 7.59
N VAL A 13 2.94 -6.40 8.27
CA VAL A 13 1.89 -5.42 7.94
C VAL A 13 2.47 -4.01 7.94
N SER A 14 3.12 -3.62 9.04
CA SER A 14 3.72 -2.28 9.20
C SER A 14 4.79 -2.00 8.14
N LYS A 15 5.63 -3.00 7.85
CA LYS A 15 6.68 -2.88 6.83
C LYS A 15 6.09 -2.76 5.43
N SER A 16 5.07 -3.56 5.10
CA SER A 16 4.35 -3.49 3.83
C SER A 16 3.64 -2.14 3.65
N LEU A 17 2.97 -1.64 4.69
CA LEU A 17 2.32 -0.33 4.69
C LEU A 17 3.33 0.81 4.49
N LYS A 18 4.51 0.74 5.13
CA LYS A 18 5.59 1.71 4.95
C LYS A 18 6.09 1.73 3.50
N TYR A 19 6.32 0.56 2.89
CA TYR A 19 6.72 0.49 1.48
C TYR A 19 5.61 0.97 0.54
N PHE A 20 4.34 0.69 0.87
CA PHE A 20 3.20 1.19 0.11
C PHE A 20 3.10 2.72 0.13
N LEU A 21 3.25 3.35 1.30
CA LEU A 21 3.29 4.81 1.44
C LEU A 21 4.46 5.42 0.67
N LEU A 22 5.65 4.81 0.72
CA LEU A 22 6.81 5.24 -0.05
C LEU A 22 6.56 5.17 -1.56
N MET A 23 5.92 4.10 -2.01
CA MET A 23 5.55 3.94 -3.41
C MET A 23 4.54 5.00 -3.85
N LEU A 24 3.51 5.23 -3.04
CA LEU A 24 2.52 6.28 -3.28
C LEU A 24 3.14 7.67 -3.32
N PHE A 25 4.11 7.94 -2.45
CA PHE A 25 4.83 9.19 -2.44
C PHE A 25 5.63 9.40 -3.73
N GLY A 26 6.36 8.38 -4.20
CA GLY A 26 7.04 8.43 -5.49
C GLY A 26 6.08 8.65 -6.66
N PHE A 27 4.91 8.02 -6.60
CA PHE A 27 3.87 8.16 -7.61
C PHE A 27 3.24 9.56 -7.63
N ALA A 28 2.94 10.11 -6.45
CA ALA A 28 2.45 11.47 -6.28
C ALA A 28 3.49 12.49 -6.77
N LEU A 29 4.78 12.23 -6.54
CA LEU A 29 5.87 13.07 -7.04
C LEU A 29 5.96 13.05 -8.57
N ALA A 30 5.86 11.87 -9.18
CA ALA A 30 5.81 11.71 -10.64
C ALA A 30 4.58 12.41 -11.25
N TYR A 31 3.43 12.35 -10.58
CA TYR A 31 2.22 13.05 -10.98
C TYR A 31 2.39 14.57 -10.91
N ALA A 32 2.93 15.10 -9.81
CA ALA A 32 3.20 16.52 -9.63
C ALA A 32 4.19 17.05 -10.68
N LEU A 33 5.25 16.28 -10.98
CA LEU A 33 6.20 16.60 -12.05
C LEU A 33 5.50 16.60 -13.42
N SER A 34 4.74 15.55 -13.76
CA SER A 34 4.00 15.49 -15.03
C SER A 34 3.02 16.65 -15.20
N HIS A 35 2.35 17.05 -14.12
CA HIS A 35 1.45 18.20 -14.10
C HIS A 35 2.22 19.52 -14.25
N ALA A 36 3.35 19.69 -13.57
CA ALA A 36 4.21 20.87 -13.67
C ALA A 36 4.83 21.03 -15.07
N LEU A 37 5.16 19.92 -15.73
CA LEU A 37 5.66 19.88 -17.10
C LEU A 37 4.56 20.08 -18.15
N GLY A 38 3.28 20.16 -17.76
CA GLY A 38 2.15 20.35 -18.67
C GLY A 38 1.89 19.17 -19.62
N VAL A 39 2.48 18.00 -19.35
CA VAL A 39 2.33 16.81 -20.19
C VAL A 39 1.02 16.11 -19.82
N LEU A 40 -0.10 16.61 -20.38
CA LEU A 40 -1.44 16.04 -20.16
C LEU A 40 -1.56 14.58 -20.61
N HIS A 41 -0.71 14.12 -21.54
CA HIS A 41 -0.77 12.77 -22.09
C HIS A 41 -0.30 11.67 -21.13
N ILE A 42 0.54 12.00 -20.14
CA ILE A 42 1.06 11.03 -19.17
C ILE A 42 0.08 10.80 -18.01
N ILE A 43 -0.76 11.80 -17.72
CA ILE A 43 -1.77 11.75 -16.66
C ILE A 43 -2.65 10.48 -16.74
N PRO A 44 -3.30 10.12 -17.88
CA PRO A 44 -4.18 8.96 -17.96
C PRO A 44 -3.44 7.62 -17.80
N ILE A 45 -2.20 7.52 -18.28
CA ILE A 45 -1.37 6.32 -18.12
C ILE A 45 -0.98 6.15 -16.65
N LEU A 46 -0.62 7.26 -16.01
CA LEU A 46 -0.22 7.29 -14.62
C LEU A 46 -1.41 6.94 -13.71
N THR A 47 -2.61 7.50 -13.94
CA THR A 47 -3.82 7.10 -13.19
C THR A 47 -4.22 5.65 -13.44
N TYR A 48 -4.10 5.14 -14.67
CA TYR A 48 -4.37 3.73 -14.95
C TYR A 48 -3.43 2.80 -14.18
N VAL A 49 -2.13 3.08 -14.20
CA VAL A 49 -1.14 2.34 -13.42
C VAL A 49 -1.43 2.48 -11.93
N LEU A 50 -1.77 3.68 -11.45
CA LEU A 50 -2.12 3.87 -10.04
C LEU A 50 -3.31 3.02 -9.65
N GLN A 51 -4.43 3.04 -10.39
CA GLN A 51 -5.60 2.22 -10.09
C GLN A 51 -5.28 0.73 -10.14
N HIS A 52 -4.52 0.30 -11.14
CA HIS A 52 -4.13 -1.11 -11.29
C HIS A 52 -3.18 -1.57 -10.17
N LEU A 53 -2.40 -0.67 -9.58
CA LEU A 53 -1.52 -1.01 -8.45
C LEU A 53 -2.22 -0.86 -7.10
N PHE A 54 -3.08 0.15 -6.96
CA PHE A 54 -3.79 0.46 -5.73
C PHE A 54 -4.81 -0.63 -5.37
N LEU A 55 -5.45 -1.25 -6.37
CA LEU A 55 -6.36 -2.38 -6.19
C LEU A 55 -5.68 -3.58 -5.49
N PRO A 56 -4.60 -4.18 -6.04
CA PRO A 56 -3.95 -5.32 -5.40
C PRO A 56 -3.29 -4.93 -4.07
N LEU A 57 -2.69 -3.74 -3.96
CA LEU A 57 -2.10 -3.28 -2.70
C LEU A 57 -3.15 -3.06 -1.61
N GLY A 58 -4.30 -2.49 -1.97
CA GLY A 58 -5.44 -2.32 -1.07
C GLY A 58 -5.98 -3.67 -0.60
N VAL A 59 -6.18 -4.63 -1.51
CA VAL A 59 -6.64 -6.00 -1.17
C VAL A 59 -5.64 -6.70 -0.25
N ILE A 60 -4.34 -6.61 -0.54
CA ILE A 60 -3.29 -7.20 0.32
C ILE A 60 -3.34 -6.58 1.71
N LEU A 61 -3.42 -5.24 1.81
CA LEU A 61 -3.53 -4.55 3.10
C LEU A 61 -4.78 -4.96 3.86
N LEU A 62 -5.95 -4.98 3.22
CA LEU A 62 -7.21 -5.38 3.82
C LEU A 62 -7.14 -6.81 4.34
N CYS A 63 -6.61 -7.73 3.55
CA CYS A 63 -6.42 -9.12 3.93
C CYS A 63 -5.51 -9.24 5.17
N LEU A 64 -4.38 -8.53 5.17
CA LEU A 64 -3.48 -8.51 6.32
C LEU A 64 -4.11 -7.87 7.57
N THR A 65 -4.90 -6.81 7.41
CA THR A 65 -5.65 -6.19 8.52
C THR A 65 -6.67 -7.17 9.09
N THR A 66 -7.44 -7.87 8.26
CA THR A 66 -8.41 -8.88 8.72
C THR A 66 -7.72 -9.99 9.50
N VAL A 67 -6.59 -10.52 9.01
CA VAL A 67 -5.81 -11.54 9.73
C VAL A 67 -5.34 -11.02 11.09
N THR A 68 -4.86 -9.77 11.14
CA THR A 68 -4.42 -9.14 12.39
C THR A 68 -5.55 -9.00 13.40
N VAL A 69 -6.73 -8.52 12.97
CA VAL A 69 -7.91 -8.34 13.84
C VAL A 69 -8.46 -9.68 14.34
N VAL A 70 -8.47 -10.71 13.49
CA VAL A 70 -8.91 -12.06 13.88
C VAL A 70 -7.96 -12.69 14.90
N LEU A 71 -6.64 -12.54 14.71
CA LEU A 71 -5.65 -13.01 15.68
C LEU A 71 -5.76 -12.26 17.01
N GLU A 72 -5.94 -10.95 16.97
CA GLU A 72 -6.12 -10.15 18.18
C GLU A 72 -7.42 -10.48 18.92
N SER A 73 -8.49 -10.86 18.20
CA SER A 73 -9.75 -11.30 18.81
C SER A 73 -9.71 -12.73 19.36
N LEU A 74 -8.77 -13.56 18.90
CA LEU A 74 -8.58 -14.93 19.42
C LEU A 74 -7.72 -14.96 20.70
N ARG A 75 -7.02 -13.87 21.00
CA ARG A 75 -6.19 -13.68 22.19
C ARG A 75 -7.00 -13.15 23.37
#